data_AF-A0A397H4R4-F1
#
_entry.id   AF-A0A397H4R4-F1
#
_cell.length_a   1.000
_cell.length_b   1.000
_cell.length_c   1.000
_cell.angle_alpha   90.00
_cell.angle_beta   90.00
_cell.angle_gamma   90.00
#
_symmetry.space_group_name_H-M   'P 1'
#
loop_
_entity.id
_entity.type
_entity.pdbx_description
1 polymer ?
#
loop_
_entity_poly.entity_id
_entity_poly.type
_entity_poly.pdbx_seq_one_letter_code
_entity_poly.pdbx_strand_id
1 'polypeptide(L)'
;MSRSRAHDWNKERVILDRRGSDGEYDIRSPGDSHRNARPQPSYYGPNFSDVEKRRSSSLAYGDIRHPVTPDRYGKRPQPYPPHVAKEYDEYKKYDKLYAKAKAKTADNKTLLKTPVHDDKYRQNIEMARDLAHGSRVAANTASAVRTGFAHKYPYAYDGLRGTQGHERAIETLQKGAKNAAKAERSASRLLARR
;
A
#
# COMPACT_ATOMS: atom_id res chain seq x y z
N MET A 1 -9.83 -56.87 -47.96
CA MET A 1 -8.47 -56.32 -48.14
C MET A 1 -8.48 -54.84 -47.80
N SER A 2 -7.77 -54.51 -46.73
CA SER A 2 -7.63 -53.17 -46.13
C SER A 2 -6.83 -52.24 -47.04
N ARG A 3 -7.37 -51.05 -47.33
CA ARG A 3 -6.58 -49.91 -47.82
C ARG A 3 -6.56 -48.85 -46.74
N SER A 4 -5.40 -48.76 -46.10
CA SER A 4 -4.98 -47.77 -45.12
C SER A 4 -5.25 -46.35 -45.63
N ARG A 5 -6.19 -45.63 -45.04
CA ARG A 5 -6.27 -44.17 -45.18
C ARG A 5 -5.31 -43.57 -44.18
N ALA A 6 -4.19 -43.03 -44.67
CA ALA A 6 -3.31 -42.18 -43.89
C ALA A 6 -4.13 -40.99 -43.35
N HIS A 7 -4.04 -40.79 -42.04
CA HIS A 7 -4.70 -39.69 -41.36
C HIS A 7 -3.89 -38.41 -41.63
N ASP A 8 -4.46 -37.51 -42.43
CA ASP A 8 -3.84 -36.25 -42.85
C ASP A 8 -4.03 -35.21 -41.74
N TRP A 9 -2.99 -34.91 -40.98
CA TRP A 9 -2.99 -33.95 -39.85
C TRP A 9 -3.10 -32.47 -40.28
N ASN A 10 -3.33 -32.19 -41.57
CA ASN A 10 -3.33 -30.82 -42.10
C ASN A 10 -4.71 -30.16 -42.19
N LYS A 11 -5.78 -30.73 -41.63
CA LYS A 11 -7.15 -30.21 -41.82
C LYS A 11 -7.97 -29.86 -40.58
N GLU A 12 -7.32 -29.68 -39.43
CA GLU A 12 -7.94 -28.99 -38.30
C GLU A 12 -7.00 -27.94 -37.72
N ARG A 13 -6.77 -26.86 -38.50
CA ARG A 13 -6.36 -25.60 -37.86
C ARG A 13 -7.61 -24.97 -37.28
N VAL A 14 -7.73 -25.08 -35.96
CA VAL A 14 -8.55 -24.20 -35.14
C VAL A 14 -8.38 -22.77 -35.66
N ILE A 15 -9.45 -22.23 -36.25
CA ILE A 15 -9.51 -20.82 -36.65
C ILE A 15 -9.59 -20.02 -35.35
N LEU A 16 -8.41 -19.68 -34.83
CA LEU A 16 -8.26 -18.57 -33.89
C LEU A 16 -8.52 -17.30 -34.69
N ASP A 17 -9.80 -16.92 -34.77
CA ASP A 17 -10.21 -15.55 -35.09
C ASP A 17 -9.77 -14.63 -33.94
N ARG A 18 -8.46 -14.38 -33.91
CA ARG A 18 -7.79 -13.41 -33.05
C ARG A 18 -7.32 -12.25 -33.93
N ARG A 19 -8.21 -11.79 -34.82
CA ARG A 19 -8.08 -10.52 -35.54
C ARG A 19 -8.66 -9.39 -34.69
N GLY A 20 -7.95 -9.08 -33.62
CA GLY A 20 -7.70 -7.71 -33.20
C GLY A 20 -6.19 -7.57 -33.26
N SER A 21 -5.66 -7.21 -34.42
CA SER A 21 -4.23 -7.26 -34.71
C SER A 21 -3.43 -6.33 -33.79
N ASP A 22 -2.69 -6.92 -32.86
CA ASP A 22 -1.54 -6.30 -32.17
C ASP A 22 -0.38 -5.94 -33.14
N GLY A 23 -0.64 -5.93 -34.45
CA GLY A 23 0.31 -5.58 -35.50
C GLY A 23 0.32 -4.09 -35.88
N GLU A 24 -0.61 -3.27 -35.38
CA GLU A 24 -0.66 -1.83 -35.68
C GLU A 24 0.20 -0.96 -34.76
N TYR A 25 0.81 -1.52 -33.71
CA TYR A 25 1.82 -0.79 -32.94
C TYR A 25 3.22 -1.24 -33.35
N ASP A 26 3.68 -0.70 -34.48
CA ASP A 26 5.10 -0.65 -34.76
C ASP A 26 5.78 0.25 -33.72
N ILE A 27 6.51 -0.36 -32.78
CA ILE A 27 7.34 0.33 -31.77
C ILE A 27 8.42 1.21 -32.43
N ARG A 28 8.63 1.12 -33.76
CA ARG A 28 9.54 2.00 -34.51
C ARG A 28 8.97 3.38 -34.82
N SER A 29 7.66 3.59 -34.70
CA SER A 29 7.09 4.93 -34.83
C SER A 29 6.68 5.44 -33.45
N PRO A 30 7.45 6.35 -32.83
CA PRO A 30 6.96 7.02 -31.65
C PRO A 30 5.74 7.83 -32.10
N GLY A 31 4.57 7.62 -31.48
CA GLY A 31 3.37 8.43 -31.68
C GLY A 31 3.54 9.89 -31.24
N ASP A 32 4.77 10.32 -31.00
CA ASP A 32 5.19 11.64 -30.60
C ASP A 32 6.61 11.86 -31.14
N SER A 33 6.83 12.89 -31.95
CA SER A 33 8.10 13.16 -32.66
C SER A 33 9.30 13.48 -31.75
N HIS A 34 9.10 13.49 -30.44
CA HIS A 34 10.12 13.83 -29.46
C HIS A 34 10.86 12.58 -28.97
N ARG A 35 12.11 12.43 -29.42
CA ARG A 35 13.08 11.38 -29.04
C ARG A 35 13.31 11.22 -27.51
N ASN A 36 12.75 12.13 -26.70
CA ASN A 36 12.88 12.21 -25.24
C ASN A 36 11.58 11.93 -24.47
N ALA A 37 10.49 11.52 -25.14
CA ALA A 37 9.22 11.23 -24.47
C ALA A 37 9.34 9.96 -23.61
N ARG A 38 9.67 10.14 -22.33
CA ARG A 38 9.71 9.04 -21.34
C ARG A 38 8.29 8.61 -21.01
N PRO A 39 8.00 7.30 -20.91
CA PRO A 39 6.71 6.84 -20.43
C PRO A 39 6.46 7.37 -19.01
N GLN A 40 5.23 7.84 -18.77
CA GLN A 40 4.79 8.24 -17.44
C GLN A 40 4.93 7.06 -16.46
N PRO A 41 5.41 7.28 -15.22
CA PRO A 41 5.49 6.22 -14.22
C PRO A 41 4.12 5.61 -13.94
N SER A 42 4.01 4.27 -13.91
CA SER A 42 2.76 3.57 -13.52
C SER A 42 2.46 3.76 -12.02
N TYR A 43 1.27 3.43 -11.51
CA TYR A 43 0.95 3.63 -10.09
C TYR A 43 1.56 2.54 -9.24
N TYR A 44 1.70 1.38 -9.85
CA TYR A 44 1.95 0.10 -9.21
C TYR A 44 3.42 -0.33 -9.36
N GLY A 45 4.21 0.31 -10.23
CA GLY A 45 5.61 -0.07 -10.44
C GLY A 45 6.13 0.07 -11.87
N PRO A 46 7.44 -0.05 -12.11
CA PRO A 46 8.04 0.19 -13.41
C PRO A 46 7.63 -0.84 -14.48
N ASN A 47 7.15 -2.02 -14.07
CA ASN A 47 6.69 -3.10 -14.97
C ASN A 47 5.15 -3.21 -15.05
N PHE A 48 4.41 -2.28 -14.46
CA PHE A 48 2.95 -2.36 -14.35
C PHE A 48 2.21 -1.41 -15.30
N SER A 49 2.91 -0.76 -16.23
CA SER A 49 2.29 0.04 -17.30
C SER A 49 1.28 -0.77 -18.11
N ASP A 50 1.54 -2.06 -18.28
CA ASP A 50 0.67 -2.97 -19.03
C ASP A 50 -0.52 -3.43 -18.20
N VAL A 51 -0.37 -3.55 -16.88
CA VAL A 51 -1.46 -3.85 -15.94
C VAL A 51 -2.46 -2.69 -15.87
N GLU A 52 -1.99 -1.44 -15.83
CA GLU A 52 -2.87 -0.26 -15.94
C GLU A 52 -3.68 -0.25 -17.25
N LYS A 53 -3.09 -0.79 -18.33
CA LYS A 53 -3.71 -0.89 -19.65
C LYS A 53 -4.43 -2.22 -19.90
N ARG A 54 -4.51 -3.12 -18.90
CA ARG A 54 -5.06 -4.48 -19.00
C ARG A 54 -4.46 -5.33 -20.14
N ARG A 55 -3.18 -5.15 -20.46
CA ARG A 55 -2.49 -5.88 -21.53
C ARG A 55 -1.73 -7.08 -20.96
N SER A 56 -1.89 -8.25 -21.56
CA SER A 56 -1.15 -9.46 -21.21
C SER A 56 0.27 -9.37 -21.75
N SER A 57 1.27 -9.49 -20.87
CA SER A 57 2.69 -9.51 -21.21
C SER A 57 3.08 -10.83 -21.88
N SER A 58 2.70 -11.05 -23.13
CA SER A 58 3.21 -12.16 -23.94
C SER A 58 4.15 -11.62 -25.01
N LEU A 59 5.46 -11.67 -24.73
CA LEU A 59 6.50 -11.42 -25.73
C LEU A 59 6.66 -12.68 -26.58
N ALA A 60 6.15 -12.65 -27.80
CA ALA A 60 6.24 -13.76 -28.74
C ALA A 60 7.51 -13.76 -29.61
N TYR A 61 8.39 -12.76 -29.54
CA TYR A 61 9.59 -12.72 -30.35
C TYR A 61 10.78 -12.17 -29.55
N GLY A 62 11.92 -12.87 -29.63
CA GLY A 62 13.09 -12.82 -28.74
C GLY A 62 13.92 -11.53 -28.71
N ASP A 63 13.28 -10.36 -28.77
CA ASP A 63 13.93 -9.06 -28.58
C ASP A 63 13.75 -8.64 -27.10
N ILE A 64 14.73 -8.98 -26.25
CA ILE A 64 14.74 -8.55 -24.84
C ILE A 64 15.11 -7.06 -24.79
N ARG A 65 14.13 -6.20 -25.08
CA ARG A 65 14.27 -4.77 -24.78
C ARG A 65 14.02 -4.58 -23.30
N HIS A 66 15.04 -4.15 -22.56
CA HIS A 66 14.86 -3.73 -21.18
C HIS A 66 13.91 -2.52 -21.17
N PRO A 67 12.74 -2.61 -20.52
CA PRO A 67 11.85 -1.45 -20.41
C PRO A 67 12.63 -0.32 -19.73
N VAL A 68 12.60 0.87 -20.33
CA VAL A 68 13.16 2.07 -19.72
C VAL A 68 12.43 2.26 -18.39
N THR A 69 13.14 2.04 -17.29
CA THR A 69 12.54 2.12 -15.97
C THR A 69 12.08 3.56 -15.78
N PRO A 70 10.77 3.83 -15.59
CA PRO A 70 10.33 5.18 -15.33
C PRO A 70 11.03 5.72 -14.09
N ASP A 71 11.29 7.04 -14.08
CA ASP A 71 11.94 7.69 -12.95
C ASP A 71 11.17 7.35 -11.67
N ARG A 72 11.87 6.75 -10.70
CA ARG A 72 11.25 6.29 -9.46
C ARG A 72 10.67 7.42 -8.62
N TYR A 73 11.03 8.65 -8.95
CA TYR A 73 10.66 9.85 -8.22
C TYR A 73 9.87 10.84 -9.10
N GLY A 74 9.45 10.42 -10.29
CA GLY A 74 8.62 11.22 -11.18
C GLY A 74 7.23 11.45 -10.60
N LYS A 75 6.90 12.72 -10.32
CA LYS A 75 5.57 13.16 -9.89
C LYS A 75 4.50 12.62 -10.85
N ARG A 76 3.55 11.83 -10.35
CA ARG A 76 2.36 11.48 -11.13
C ARG A 76 1.45 12.72 -11.27
N PRO A 77 0.76 12.89 -12.41
CA PRO A 77 -0.17 13.98 -12.58
C PRO A 77 -1.29 13.84 -11.53
N GLN A 78 -1.40 14.85 -10.67
CA GLN A 78 -2.65 15.12 -9.95
C GLN A 78 -3.66 15.60 -11.00
N PRO A 79 -4.93 15.18 -10.91
CA PRO A 79 -5.56 14.47 -9.80
C PRO A 79 -5.37 12.94 -9.85
N TYR A 80 -5.42 12.30 -8.66
CA TYR A 80 -5.44 10.85 -8.58
C TYR A 80 -6.69 10.26 -9.24
N PRO A 81 -6.58 9.08 -9.89
CA PRO A 81 -7.75 8.34 -10.34
C PRO A 81 -8.73 8.07 -9.17
N PRO A 82 -10.04 7.96 -9.40
CA PRO A 82 -11.04 7.83 -8.33
C PRO A 82 -10.79 6.67 -7.35
N HIS A 83 -10.28 5.54 -7.84
CA HIS A 83 -9.97 4.38 -6.98
C HIS A 83 -8.77 4.67 -6.05
N VAL A 84 -7.74 5.32 -6.60
CA VAL A 84 -6.55 5.75 -5.87
C VAL A 84 -6.89 6.79 -4.80
N ALA A 85 -7.72 7.78 -5.17
CA ALA A 85 -8.17 8.81 -4.26
C ALA A 85 -8.92 8.22 -3.06
N LYS A 86 -9.82 7.25 -3.30
CA LYS A 86 -10.52 6.52 -2.23
C LYS A 86 -9.54 5.81 -1.28
N GLU A 87 -8.56 5.09 -1.81
CA GLU A 87 -7.56 4.41 -0.99
C GLU A 87 -6.64 5.39 -0.23
N TYR A 88 -6.34 6.54 -0.85
CA TYR A 88 -5.62 7.64 -0.20
C TYR A 88 -6.40 8.17 1.01
N ASP A 89 -7.69 8.45 0.81
CA ASP A 89 -8.58 8.95 1.87
C ASP A 89 -8.79 7.91 2.98
N GLU A 90 -8.88 6.62 2.62
CA GLU A 90 -8.96 5.53 3.58
C GLU A 90 -7.74 5.47 4.48
N TYR A 91 -6.51 5.52 3.95
CA TYR A 91 -5.35 5.48 4.85
C TYR A 91 -5.29 6.73 5.74
N LYS A 92 -5.65 7.91 5.20
CA LYS A 92 -5.71 9.16 5.99
C LYS A 92 -6.76 9.12 7.10
N LYS A 93 -7.84 8.36 6.94
CA LYS A 93 -8.83 8.13 7.99
C LYS A 93 -8.17 7.49 9.23
N TYR A 94 -7.26 6.53 9.04
CA TYR A 94 -6.58 5.87 10.16
C TYR A 94 -5.61 6.79 10.89
N ASP A 95 -4.95 7.72 10.21
CA ASP A 95 -4.16 8.78 10.86
C ASP A 95 -5.06 9.61 11.82
N LYS A 96 -6.27 9.98 11.39
CA LYS A 96 -7.24 10.70 12.22
C LYS A 96 -7.73 9.87 13.41
N LEU A 97 -7.97 8.57 13.21
CA LEU A 97 -8.36 7.66 14.30
C LEU A 97 -7.26 7.53 15.35
N TYR A 98 -6.00 7.39 14.92
CA TYR A 98 -4.87 7.40 15.84
C TYR A 98 -4.75 8.72 16.59
N ALA A 99 -4.89 9.87 15.91
CA ALA A 99 -4.85 11.18 16.56
C ALA A 99 -5.93 11.32 17.65
N LYS A 100 -7.16 10.85 17.38
CA LYS A 100 -8.24 10.81 18.38
C LYS A 100 -7.91 9.89 19.56
N ALA A 101 -7.38 8.69 19.30
CA ALA A 101 -7.00 7.76 20.35
C ALA A 101 -5.85 8.32 21.22
N LYS A 102 -4.86 8.94 20.58
CA LYS A 102 -3.75 9.61 21.24
C LYS A 102 -4.23 10.76 22.14
N ALA A 103 -5.18 11.58 21.67
CA ALA A 103 -5.78 12.65 22.46
C ALA A 103 -6.45 12.09 23.74
N LYS A 104 -7.19 10.98 23.64
CA LYS A 104 -7.80 10.33 24.81
C LYS A 104 -6.78 9.80 25.82
N THR A 105 -5.56 9.47 25.38
CA THR A 105 -4.48 9.04 26.27
C THR A 105 -3.69 10.18 26.92
N ALA A 106 -4.03 11.45 26.66
CA ALA A 106 -3.32 12.59 27.26
C ALA A 106 -3.36 12.54 28.80
N ASP A 107 -4.52 12.20 29.36
CA ASP A 107 -4.74 12.13 30.81
C ASP A 107 -4.29 10.80 31.42
N ASN A 108 -3.74 9.88 30.62
CA ASN A 108 -3.43 8.54 31.10
C ASN A 108 -2.36 8.56 32.22
N LYS A 109 -1.48 9.57 32.23
CA LYS A 109 -0.49 9.77 33.30
C LYS A 109 -1.12 10.15 34.64
N THR A 110 -2.24 10.87 34.64
CA THR A 110 -2.91 11.26 35.89
C THR A 110 -3.68 10.06 36.45
N LEU A 111 -4.35 9.29 35.59
CA LEU A 111 -5.04 8.05 35.96
C LEU A 111 -4.09 7.04 36.63
N LEU A 112 -2.89 6.85 36.07
CA LEU A 112 -1.87 5.94 36.62
C LEU A 112 -1.28 6.37 37.97
N LYS A 113 -1.48 7.63 38.38
CA LYS A 113 -1.02 8.16 39.68
C LYS A 113 -2.07 8.07 40.78
N THR A 114 -3.26 7.52 40.49
CA THR A 114 -4.31 7.33 41.50
C THR A 114 -3.76 6.50 42.67
N PRO A 115 -3.92 6.93 43.93
CA PRO A 115 -3.39 6.21 45.07
C PRO A 115 -4.16 4.91 45.33
N VAL A 116 -3.48 3.89 45.85
CA VAL A 116 -4.04 2.53 46.04
C VAL A 116 -5.24 2.49 47.01
N HIS A 117 -5.32 3.47 47.92
CA HIS A 117 -6.37 3.60 48.91
C HIS A 117 -7.60 4.38 48.41
N ASP A 118 -7.57 4.89 47.17
CA ASP A 118 -8.74 5.54 46.56
C ASP A 118 -9.77 4.48 46.15
N ASP A 119 -11.04 4.74 46.45
CA ASP A 119 -12.18 3.89 46.05
C ASP A 119 -12.24 3.71 44.52
N LYS A 120 -11.78 4.71 43.76
CA LYS A 120 -11.75 4.69 42.29
C LYS A 120 -10.45 4.14 41.71
N TYR A 121 -9.49 3.71 42.53
CA TYR A 121 -8.19 3.23 42.08
C TYR A 121 -8.32 2.19 40.96
N ARG A 122 -9.09 1.13 41.19
CA ARG A 122 -9.22 0.03 40.22
C ARG A 122 -9.83 0.50 38.90
N GLN A 123 -10.90 1.28 38.96
CA GLN A 123 -11.58 1.82 37.78
C GLN A 123 -10.65 2.71 36.96
N ASN A 124 -9.88 3.58 37.62
CA ASN A 124 -8.94 4.48 36.95
C ASN A 124 -7.80 3.71 36.28
N ILE A 125 -7.25 2.67 36.92
CA ILE A 125 -6.19 1.86 36.33
C ILE A 125 -6.72 0.97 35.18
N GLU A 126 -7.93 0.42 35.28
CA GLU A 126 -8.59 -0.31 34.18
C GLU A 126 -8.85 0.61 32.98
N MET A 127 -9.39 1.81 33.22
CA MET A 127 -9.58 2.83 32.20
C MET A 127 -8.24 3.22 31.54
N ALA A 128 -7.19 3.42 32.35
CA ALA A 128 -5.85 3.71 31.86
C ALA A 128 -5.30 2.63 30.94
N ARG A 129 -5.49 1.36 31.31
CA ARG A 129 -5.11 0.19 30.52
C ARG A 129 -5.85 0.16 29.19
N ASP A 130 -7.16 0.33 29.21
CA ASP A 130 -8.00 0.21 28.02
C ASP A 130 -7.77 1.36 27.04
N LEU A 131 -7.53 2.58 27.55
CA LEU A 131 -7.11 3.73 26.74
C LEU A 131 -5.74 3.49 26.08
N ALA A 132 -4.78 2.94 26.84
CA ALA A 132 -3.47 2.58 26.30
C ALA A 132 -3.59 1.49 25.21
N HIS A 133 -4.42 0.47 25.46
CA HIS A 133 -4.70 -0.59 24.49
C HIS A 133 -5.32 -0.03 23.20
N GLY A 134 -6.36 0.81 23.31
CA GLY A 134 -6.99 1.45 22.16
C GLY A 134 -6.03 2.31 21.35
N SER A 135 -5.15 3.06 22.02
CA SER A 135 -4.10 3.82 21.32
C SER A 135 -3.07 2.92 20.65
N ARG A 136 -2.72 1.77 21.24
CA ARG A 136 -1.80 0.80 20.63
C ARG A 136 -2.38 0.22 19.36
N VAL A 137 -3.63 -0.25 19.41
CA VAL A 137 -4.34 -0.81 18.25
C VAL A 137 -4.43 0.24 17.15
N ALA A 138 -4.90 1.44 17.46
CA ALA A 138 -5.03 2.52 16.47
C ALA A 138 -3.69 2.88 15.82
N ALA A 139 -2.60 2.96 16.60
CA ALA A 139 -1.26 3.24 16.09
C ALA A 139 -0.74 2.13 15.16
N ASN A 140 -0.93 0.86 15.55
CA ASN A 140 -0.52 -0.29 14.73
C ASN A 140 -1.32 -0.34 13.42
N THR A 141 -2.63 -0.15 13.48
CA THR A 141 -3.48 -0.13 12.28
C THR A 141 -3.09 1.02 11.36
N ALA A 142 -2.92 2.24 11.89
CA ALA A 142 -2.48 3.38 11.09
C ALA A 142 -1.11 3.12 10.45
N SER A 143 -0.16 2.55 11.19
CA SER A 143 1.15 2.20 10.65
C SER A 143 1.05 1.16 9.54
N ALA A 144 0.26 0.09 9.72
CA ALA A 144 0.11 -0.99 8.75
C ALA A 144 -0.55 -0.52 7.45
N VAL A 145 -1.63 0.25 7.55
CA VAL A 145 -2.32 0.80 6.36
C VAL A 145 -1.40 1.78 5.64
N ARG A 146 -0.66 2.61 6.38
CA ARG A 146 0.30 3.57 5.81
C ARG A 146 1.46 2.89 5.09
N THR A 147 2.01 1.81 5.65
CA THR A 147 3.03 0.98 4.99
C THR A 147 2.46 0.27 3.77
N GLY A 148 1.23 -0.27 3.86
CA GLY A 148 0.56 -0.94 2.75
C GLY A 148 0.33 0.00 1.57
N PHE A 149 -0.09 1.23 1.84
CA PHE A 149 -0.25 2.26 0.82
C PHE A 149 1.10 2.62 0.15
N ALA A 150 2.17 2.78 0.93
CA ALA A 150 3.50 3.03 0.36
C ALA A 150 4.01 1.87 -0.50
N HIS A 151 3.76 0.63 -0.09
CA HIS A 151 4.14 -0.56 -0.83
C HIS A 151 3.33 -0.70 -2.13
N LYS A 152 2.02 -0.45 -2.06
CA LYS A 152 1.13 -0.55 -3.22
C LYS A 152 1.40 0.58 -4.23
N TYR A 153 1.76 1.76 -3.74
CA TYR A 153 1.86 2.99 -4.51
C TYR A 153 3.18 3.74 -4.27
N PRO A 154 4.31 3.14 -4.67
CA PRO A 154 5.64 3.71 -4.42
C PRO A 154 5.84 5.07 -5.11
N TYR A 155 5.10 5.33 -6.19
CA TYR A 155 5.20 6.54 -7.01
C TYR A 155 4.14 7.60 -6.68
N ALA A 156 3.44 7.47 -5.56
CA ALA A 156 2.48 8.46 -5.10
C ALA A 156 3.12 9.71 -4.47
N TYR A 157 4.43 9.70 -4.21
CA TYR A 157 5.10 10.74 -3.43
C TYR A 157 5.95 11.66 -4.30
N ASP A 158 5.99 12.95 -3.94
CA ASP A 158 6.83 13.96 -4.58
C ASP A 158 8.31 13.75 -4.20
N GLY A 159 8.95 12.82 -4.90
CA GLY A 159 10.36 12.49 -4.79
C GLY A 159 10.82 11.99 -3.42
N LEU A 160 12.15 11.97 -3.24
CA LEU A 160 12.80 11.41 -2.05
C LEU A 160 12.34 12.07 -0.74
N ARG A 161 12.00 13.36 -0.76
CA ARG A 161 11.54 14.08 0.44
C ARG A 161 10.14 13.64 0.86
N GLY A 162 9.25 13.38 -0.10
CA GLY A 162 7.91 12.86 0.16
C GLY A 162 7.95 11.44 0.75
N THR A 163 8.79 10.57 0.19
CA THR A 163 8.98 9.20 0.71
C THR A 163 9.58 9.20 2.12
N GLN A 164 10.63 9.99 2.36
CA GLN A 164 11.23 10.14 3.70
C GLN A 164 10.24 10.69 4.73
N GLY A 165 9.41 11.67 4.35
CA GLY A 165 8.37 12.19 5.23
C GLY A 165 7.34 11.11 5.61
N HIS A 166 7.01 10.23 4.67
CA HIS A 166 6.11 9.12 4.89
C HIS A 166 6.71 8.04 5.81
N GLU A 167 7.97 7.68 5.59
CA GLU A 167 8.72 6.74 6.43
C GLU A 167 8.82 7.26 7.87
N ARG A 168 9.18 8.53 8.06
CA ARG A 168 9.21 9.16 9.39
C ARG A 168 7.85 9.12 10.10
N ALA A 169 6.75 9.29 9.35
CA ALA A 169 5.42 9.17 9.91
C ALA A 169 5.11 7.73 10.35
N ILE A 170 5.49 6.72 9.55
CA ILE A 170 5.40 5.30 9.93
C ILE A 170 6.19 5.03 11.21
N GLU A 171 7.44 5.46 11.29
CA GLU A 171 8.27 5.30 12.49
C GLU A 171 7.62 5.96 13.72
N THR A 172 7.03 7.13 13.54
CA THR A 172 6.33 7.86 14.61
C THR A 172 5.14 7.06 15.13
N LEU A 173 4.35 6.45 14.24
CA LEU A 173 3.23 5.58 14.61
C LEU A 173 3.72 4.33 15.35
N GLN A 174 4.78 3.68 14.87
CA GLN A 174 5.38 2.51 15.52
C GLN A 174 5.93 2.86 16.91
N LYS A 175 6.61 3.99 17.07
CA LYS A 175 7.05 4.52 18.38
C LYS A 175 5.85 4.78 19.29
N GLY A 176 4.78 5.35 18.75
CA GLY A 176 3.50 5.53 19.45
C GLY A 176 2.92 4.22 19.98
N ALA A 177 2.86 3.19 19.14
CA ALA A 177 2.39 1.86 19.53
C ALA A 177 3.25 1.23 20.63
N LYS A 178 4.58 1.35 20.53
CA LYS A 178 5.52 0.87 21.55
C LYS A 178 5.30 1.57 22.90
N ASN A 179 5.10 2.89 22.88
CA ASN A 179 4.85 3.65 24.11
C ASN A 179 3.50 3.29 24.74
N ALA A 180 2.45 3.13 23.93
CA ALA A 180 1.14 2.69 24.38
C ALA A 180 1.21 1.27 24.99
N ALA A 181 1.96 0.35 24.39
CA ALA A 181 2.19 -0.99 24.94
C ALA A 181 2.89 -0.95 26.30
N LYS A 182 3.86 -0.03 26.49
CA LYS A 182 4.51 0.15 27.79
C LYS A 182 3.51 0.65 28.85
N ALA A 183 2.67 1.63 28.51
CA ALA A 183 1.64 2.15 29.41
C ALA A 183 0.61 1.07 29.80
N GLU A 184 0.15 0.28 28.83
CA GLU A 184 -0.76 -0.86 29.03
C GLU A 184 -0.14 -1.88 30.00
N ARG A 185 1.13 -2.26 29.80
CA ARG A 185 1.85 -3.17 30.71
C ARG A 185 1.99 -2.61 32.12
N SER A 186 2.28 -1.32 32.25
CA SER A 186 2.36 -0.67 33.56
C SER A 186 1.02 -0.71 34.30
N ALA A 187 -0.08 -0.40 33.62
CA ALA A 187 -1.42 -0.48 34.19
C ALA A 187 -1.77 -1.93 34.60
N SER A 188 -1.50 -2.91 33.74
CA SER A 188 -1.73 -4.32 34.06
C SER A 188 -0.94 -4.81 35.27
N ARG A 189 0.32 -4.36 35.44
CA ARG A 189 1.11 -4.68 36.64
C ARG A 189 0.52 -4.07 37.91
N LEU A 190 -0.02 -2.86 37.83
CA LEU A 190 -0.67 -2.20 38.96
C LEU A 190 -1.96 -2.92 39.39
N LEU A 191 -2.69 -3.53 38.44
CA LEU A 191 -3.85 -4.37 38.74
C LEU A 191 -3.46 -5.73 39.34
N ALA A 192 -2.34 -6.31 38.91
CA ALA A 192 -1.88 -7.64 39.33
C ALA A 192 -1.15 -7.67 40.68
N ARG A 193 -0.85 -6.52 41.30
CA ARG A 193 -0.10 -6.40 42.56
C ARG A 193 -0.93 -6.70 43.83
N ARG A 194 -2.10 -7.32 43.70
CA ARG A 194 -2.96 -7.70 44.82
C ARG A 194 -3.20 -9.21 44.82
#